data_AF-A0A941TM95-F1
#
_entry.id   AF-A0A941TM95-F1
#
_cell.length_a   1.000
_cell.length_b   1.000
_cell.length_c   1.000
_cell.angle_alpha   90.00
_cell.angle_beta   90.00
_cell.angle_gamma   90.00
#
_symmetry.space_group_name_H-M   'P 1'
#
loop_
_entity.id
_entity.type
_entity.pdbx_description
1 polymer ?
#
loop_
_entity_poly.entity_id
_entity_poly.type
_entity_poly.pdbx_seq_one_letter_code
_entity_poly.pdbx_strand_id
1 'polypeptide(L)'
;MMRPGVHYEWGRLCEAVVGTAPADDIVVFHEDSQRWLEPAAAEFSRAHAGRRLVDVDAEFARRIELQIEGLAALLQREGVTVHRPERLREAERQFLAPLGEGLQLLARDPLIVVGNHAIEGSLRLQCRQRERFGLRAIVQRLAAAGMRWSSVPLGSPGAVDGPFLEGGDVLLNGHEVYVGMSGCASDLAGADWLQALVGPAYRVIPVALRSNVLHLDWALTLVRPGLLLHCPEKLIDGLPMSLRAWDKVVLSPAEAEQLQVNILALDENRAVVEAGNERIIAELRRRRIETIPLPFDAARLFGGGLRSACAPLSREGAVA
;
A
#
# COMPACT_ATOMS: atom_id res chain seq x y z
N MET A 1 28.94 5.04 2.47
CA MET A 1 28.07 5.64 1.44
C MET A 1 26.69 5.81 2.07
N MET A 2 26.03 6.97 1.97
CA MET A 2 24.70 7.16 2.58
C MET A 2 23.66 6.27 1.86
N ARG A 3 22.76 5.66 2.63
CA ARG A 3 21.63 4.86 2.11
C ARG A 3 20.70 5.77 1.28
N PRO A 4 20.31 5.39 0.05
CA PRO A 4 19.34 6.14 -0.74
C PRO A 4 17.96 6.15 -0.04
N GLY A 5 17.33 7.33 0.01
CA GLY A 5 15.97 7.47 0.52
C GLY A 5 14.90 7.02 -0.49
N VAL A 6 13.63 7.22 -0.17
CA VAL A 6 12.51 7.04 -1.10
C VAL A 6 11.89 8.40 -1.40
N HIS A 7 12.10 8.91 -2.61
CA HIS A 7 11.61 10.21 -3.04
C HIS A 7 10.57 10.11 -4.16
N TYR A 8 10.52 8.99 -4.87
CA TYR A 8 9.68 8.77 -6.04
C TYR A 8 9.16 7.34 -6.04
N GLU A 9 8.00 7.09 -6.65
CA GLU A 9 7.47 5.73 -6.81
C GLU A 9 8.27 4.85 -7.79
N TRP A 10 9.06 5.46 -8.68
CA TRP A 10 9.70 4.78 -9.83
C TRP A 10 11.24 4.79 -9.81
N GLY A 11 11.88 5.34 -8.76
CA GLY A 11 13.32 5.16 -8.58
C GLY A 11 13.64 3.65 -8.49
N ARG A 12 14.84 3.23 -8.88
CA ARG A 12 15.23 1.81 -8.87
C ARG A 12 15.08 1.21 -7.47
N LEU A 13 14.22 0.22 -7.31
CA LEU A 13 13.94 -0.42 -6.03
C LEU A 13 15.15 -1.23 -5.57
N CYS A 14 15.68 -0.91 -4.39
CA CYS A 14 16.88 -1.56 -3.85
C CYS A 14 16.58 -2.37 -2.59
N GLU A 15 15.67 -1.88 -1.75
CA GLU A 15 15.30 -2.54 -0.50
C GLU A 15 13.82 -2.31 -0.21
N ALA A 16 13.11 -3.35 0.20
CA ALA A 16 11.69 -3.28 0.51
C ALA A 16 11.28 -4.26 1.62
N VAL A 17 10.15 -3.99 2.25
CA VAL A 17 9.39 -4.97 3.02
C VAL A 17 8.32 -5.56 2.12
N VAL A 18 8.22 -6.88 2.04
CA VAL A 18 7.06 -7.56 1.45
C VAL A 18 6.26 -8.16 2.59
N GLY A 19 4.93 -8.00 2.55
CA GLY A 19 4.04 -8.52 3.57
C GLY A 19 4.15 -10.03 3.76
N THR A 20 3.45 -10.57 4.76
CA THR A 20 3.37 -11.99 5.05
C THR A 20 1.92 -12.38 5.31
N ALA A 21 1.55 -13.58 4.88
CA ALA A 21 0.23 -14.13 5.10
C ALA A 21 0.30 -15.66 5.13
N PRO A 22 0.92 -16.27 6.16
CA PRO A 22 0.88 -17.71 6.33
C PRO A 22 -0.57 -18.18 6.33
N ALA A 23 -0.88 -19.23 5.58
CA ALA A 23 -2.28 -19.61 5.34
C ALA A 23 -3.04 -19.90 6.65
N ASP A 24 -2.34 -20.39 7.68
CA ASP A 24 -2.88 -20.70 9.00
C ASP A 24 -3.03 -19.49 9.94
N ASP A 25 -2.57 -18.32 9.52
CA ASP A 25 -2.51 -17.10 10.33
C ASP A 25 -3.49 -16.00 9.86
N ILE A 26 -4.13 -16.19 8.70
CA ILE A 26 -5.11 -15.23 8.17
C ILE A 26 -6.44 -15.42 8.91
N VAL A 27 -6.87 -14.40 9.65
CA VAL A 27 -8.19 -14.35 10.27
C VAL A 27 -9.08 -13.38 9.49
N VAL A 28 -10.26 -13.84 9.10
CA VAL A 28 -11.24 -12.99 8.41
C VAL A 28 -11.76 -11.94 9.39
N PHE A 29 -11.83 -10.68 8.95
CA PHE A 29 -12.33 -9.57 9.75
C PHE A 29 -13.37 -8.76 8.97
N HIS A 30 -14.27 -8.12 9.70
CA HIS A 30 -15.22 -7.17 9.16
C HIS A 30 -15.39 -5.97 10.10
N GLU A 31 -15.33 -4.76 9.56
CA GLU A 31 -15.71 -3.52 10.23
C GLU A 31 -16.70 -2.75 9.33
N ASP A 32 -17.71 -2.10 9.92
CA ASP A 32 -18.72 -1.33 9.17
C ASP A 32 -18.10 -0.18 8.35
N SER A 33 -16.91 0.28 8.76
CA SER A 33 -16.12 1.28 8.06
C SER A 33 -15.57 0.81 6.70
N GLN A 34 -15.59 -0.50 6.41
CA GLN A 34 -15.13 -1.10 5.14
C GLN A 34 -16.11 -0.91 3.98
N ARG A 35 -16.60 0.31 3.78
CA ARG A 35 -17.53 0.70 2.70
C ARG A 35 -16.96 0.58 1.28
N TRP A 36 -15.69 0.26 1.16
CA TRP A 36 -14.97 0.00 -0.09
C TRP A 36 -15.08 -1.45 -0.56
N LEU A 37 -15.56 -2.38 0.29
CA LEU A 37 -15.76 -3.78 -0.08
C LEU A 37 -16.91 -3.92 -1.08
N GLU A 38 -16.70 -4.76 -2.10
CA GLU A 38 -17.78 -5.23 -2.96
C GLU A 38 -18.83 -6.01 -2.13
N PRO A 39 -20.12 -5.99 -2.51
CA PRO A 39 -21.18 -6.62 -1.71
C PRO A 39 -20.92 -8.08 -1.34
N ALA A 40 -20.45 -8.90 -2.29
CA ALA A 40 -20.13 -10.31 -2.05
C ALA A 40 -18.95 -10.49 -1.09
N ALA A 41 -17.92 -9.65 -1.21
CA ALA A 41 -16.78 -9.64 -0.30
C ALA A 41 -17.19 -9.21 1.12
N ALA A 42 -18.05 -8.20 1.23
CA ALA A 42 -18.59 -7.76 2.52
C ALA A 42 -19.46 -8.84 3.17
N GLU A 43 -20.30 -9.55 2.41
CA GLU A 43 -21.09 -10.67 2.89
C GLU A 43 -20.21 -11.82 3.39
N PHE A 44 -19.20 -12.20 2.61
CA PHE A 44 -18.22 -13.21 3.00
C PHE A 44 -17.51 -12.82 4.31
N SER A 45 -16.98 -11.60 4.39
CA SER A 45 -16.27 -11.12 5.59
C SER A 45 -17.17 -11.09 6.81
N ARG A 46 -18.43 -10.67 6.68
CA ARG A 46 -19.42 -10.70 7.78
C ARG A 46 -19.73 -12.11 8.25
N ALA A 47 -19.96 -13.04 7.31
CA ALA A 47 -20.34 -14.41 7.62
C ALA A 47 -19.22 -15.21 8.31
N HIS A 48 -17.97 -14.79 8.12
CA HIS A 48 -16.80 -15.52 8.58
C HIS A 48 -15.88 -14.74 9.53
N ALA A 49 -16.26 -13.54 9.95
CA ALA A 49 -15.47 -12.72 10.87
C ALA A 49 -15.05 -13.50 12.12
N GLY A 50 -13.77 -13.40 12.48
CA GLY A 50 -13.15 -14.12 13.61
C GLY A 50 -12.77 -15.58 13.32
N ARG A 51 -13.10 -16.13 12.14
CA ARG A 51 -12.65 -17.47 11.73
C ARG A 51 -11.33 -17.36 10.97
N ARG A 52 -10.48 -18.37 11.11
CA ARG A 52 -9.30 -18.52 10.25
C ARG A 52 -9.74 -18.82 8.83
N LEU A 53 -9.15 -18.13 7.85
CA LEU A 53 -9.50 -18.29 6.45
C LEU A 53 -9.26 -19.73 5.98
N VAL A 54 -8.20 -20.39 6.44
CA VAL A 54 -7.91 -21.79 6.09
C VAL A 54 -9.01 -22.77 6.52
N ASP A 55 -9.77 -22.46 7.59
CA ASP A 55 -10.89 -23.27 8.09
C ASP A 55 -12.20 -22.95 7.35
N VAL A 56 -12.22 -21.90 6.51
CA VAL A 56 -13.37 -21.47 5.70
C VAL A 56 -13.15 -21.88 4.24
N ASP A 57 -11.98 -21.55 3.71
CA ASP A 57 -11.53 -21.80 2.35
C ASP A 57 -9.99 -21.99 2.33
N ALA A 58 -9.56 -23.24 2.48
CA ALA A 58 -8.15 -23.60 2.52
C ALA A 58 -7.41 -23.34 1.20
N GLU A 59 -8.10 -23.48 0.07
CA GLU A 59 -7.51 -23.22 -1.25
C GLU A 59 -7.22 -21.73 -1.39
N PHE A 60 -8.17 -20.89 -0.99
CA PHE A 60 -7.99 -19.45 -1.05
C PHE A 60 -6.92 -18.94 -0.09
N ALA A 61 -6.87 -19.43 1.15
CA ALA A 61 -5.81 -19.09 2.10
C ALA A 61 -4.42 -19.41 1.55
N ARG A 62 -4.24 -20.61 0.98
CA ARG A 62 -2.98 -21.03 0.35
C ARG A 62 -2.65 -20.23 -0.89
N ARG A 63 -3.66 -19.83 -1.67
CA ARG A 63 -3.45 -18.97 -2.86
C ARG A 63 -2.87 -17.61 -2.46
N ILE A 64 -3.36 -17.00 -1.38
CA ILE A 64 -2.81 -15.73 -0.86
C ILE A 64 -1.35 -15.90 -0.45
N GLU A 65 -1.06 -16.95 0.33
CA GLU A 65 0.31 -17.28 0.76
C GLU A 65 1.24 -17.48 -0.44
N LEU A 66 0.84 -18.28 -1.43
CA LEU A 66 1.62 -18.52 -2.64
C LEU A 66 1.89 -17.24 -3.44
N GLN A 67 0.91 -16.33 -3.55
CA GLN A 67 1.08 -15.09 -4.29
C GLN A 67 2.02 -14.11 -3.58
N ILE A 68 1.93 -13.97 -2.25
CA ILE A 68 2.83 -13.09 -1.49
C ILE A 68 4.27 -13.63 -1.45
N GLU A 69 4.46 -14.94 -1.33
CA GLU A 69 5.77 -15.57 -1.46
C GLU A 69 6.33 -15.43 -2.88
N GLY A 70 5.47 -15.54 -3.90
CA GLY A 70 5.83 -15.31 -5.30
C GLY A 70 6.34 -13.89 -5.55
N LEU A 71 5.70 -12.88 -4.95
CA LEU A 71 6.17 -11.49 -5.02
C LEU A 71 7.53 -11.32 -4.34
N ALA A 72 7.69 -11.86 -3.13
CA ALA A 72 8.97 -11.79 -2.40
C ALA A 72 10.12 -12.44 -3.21
N ALA A 73 9.89 -13.64 -3.73
CA ALA A 73 10.87 -14.37 -4.54
C ALA A 73 11.20 -13.64 -5.86
N LEU A 74 10.19 -13.04 -6.51
CA LEU A 74 10.41 -12.22 -7.70
C LEU A 74 11.32 -11.04 -7.37
N LEU A 75 11.01 -10.25 -6.35
CA LEU A 75 11.81 -9.08 -5.98
C LEU A 75 13.26 -9.46 -5.63
N GLN A 76 13.47 -10.57 -4.93
CA GLN A 76 14.81 -11.08 -4.64
C GLN A 76 15.59 -11.44 -5.93
N ARG A 77 14.93 -12.09 -6.91
CA ARG A 77 15.53 -12.39 -8.22
C ARG A 77 15.86 -11.13 -9.02
N GLU A 78 15.09 -10.06 -8.83
CA GLU A 78 15.34 -8.74 -9.41
C GLU A 78 16.44 -7.95 -8.66
N GLY A 79 17.07 -8.55 -7.65
CA GLY A 79 18.18 -7.96 -6.90
C GLY A 79 17.75 -6.99 -5.79
N VAL A 80 16.46 -6.98 -5.42
CA VAL A 80 15.95 -6.21 -4.29
C VAL A 80 16.25 -6.94 -2.98
N THR A 81 16.77 -6.23 -1.98
CA THR A 81 16.84 -6.75 -0.61
C THR A 81 15.44 -6.77 -0.02
N VAL A 82 14.89 -7.96 0.24
CA VAL A 82 13.53 -8.14 0.76
C VAL A 82 13.56 -8.47 2.25
N HIS A 83 12.80 -7.71 3.04
CA HIS A 83 12.47 -7.98 4.44
C HIS A 83 11.03 -8.45 4.58
N ARG A 84 10.72 -9.19 5.64
CA ARG A 84 9.36 -9.70 5.92
C ARG A 84 8.95 -9.31 7.35
N PRO A 85 7.70 -8.91 7.60
CA PRO A 85 7.23 -8.64 8.96
C PRO A 85 7.40 -9.86 9.88
N GLU A 86 7.77 -9.62 11.14
CA GLU A 86 7.72 -10.65 12.18
C GLU A 86 6.25 -10.99 12.49
N ARG A 87 5.98 -12.26 12.80
CA ARG A 87 4.65 -12.68 13.25
C ARG A 87 4.32 -11.97 14.57
N LEU A 88 3.10 -11.42 14.64
CA LEU A 88 2.62 -10.77 15.87
C LEU A 88 2.61 -11.75 17.05
N ARG A 89 3.13 -11.28 18.19
CA ARG A 89 3.12 -12.00 19.47
C ARG A 89 1.72 -11.94 20.10
N GLU A 90 1.45 -12.80 21.07
CA GLU A 90 0.12 -12.90 21.69
C GLU A 90 -0.41 -11.56 22.23
N ALA A 91 0.39 -10.81 22.99
CA ALA A 91 -0.02 -9.50 23.50
C ALA A 91 -0.28 -8.47 22.39
N GLU A 92 0.47 -8.54 21.29
CA GLU A 92 0.29 -7.67 20.11
C GLU A 92 -0.97 -8.06 19.32
N ARG A 93 -1.29 -9.36 19.25
CA ARG A 93 -2.56 -9.89 18.71
C ARG A 93 -3.77 -9.58 19.57
N GLN A 94 -3.59 -9.21 20.83
CA GLN A 94 -4.70 -8.82 21.70
C GLN A 94 -4.88 -7.30 21.79
N PHE A 95 -3.98 -6.52 21.18
CA PHE A 95 -4.07 -5.06 21.14
C PHE A 95 -5.34 -4.60 20.40
N LEU A 96 -6.23 -3.91 21.10
CA LEU A 96 -7.57 -3.51 20.61
C LEU A 96 -8.47 -4.72 20.23
N ALA A 97 -8.29 -5.87 20.87
CA ALA A 97 -9.29 -6.95 20.82
C ALA A 97 -10.64 -6.47 21.43
N PRO A 98 -11.81 -6.95 20.95
CA PRO A 98 -12.03 -8.13 20.09
C PRO A 98 -12.13 -7.84 18.58
N LEU A 99 -11.59 -6.72 18.10
CA LEU A 99 -11.92 -6.18 16.77
C LEU A 99 -11.33 -6.97 15.58
N GLY A 100 -10.61 -8.07 15.81
CA GLY A 100 -9.97 -8.92 14.80
C GLY A 100 -8.52 -9.24 15.16
N GLU A 101 -7.80 -9.97 14.31
CA GLU A 101 -6.37 -10.29 14.50
C GLU A 101 -5.38 -9.48 13.63
N GLY A 102 -5.90 -8.59 12.77
CA GLY A 102 -5.12 -7.81 11.81
C GLY A 102 -4.60 -8.65 10.64
N LEU A 103 -3.85 -8.03 9.70
CA LEU A 103 -3.30 -8.73 8.54
C LEU A 103 -1.94 -8.17 8.12
N GLN A 104 -0.88 -8.97 8.18
CA GLN A 104 0.48 -8.50 7.82
C GLN A 104 0.79 -8.58 6.31
N LEU A 105 -0.23 -8.77 5.46
CA LEU A 105 -0.13 -8.93 4.00
C LEU A 105 0.21 -7.61 3.29
N LEU A 106 -0.35 -6.50 3.75
CA LEU A 106 -0.29 -5.21 3.07
C LEU A 106 0.74 -4.30 3.73
N ALA A 107 2.02 -4.66 3.61
CA ALA A 107 3.11 -3.99 4.31
C ALA A 107 3.21 -2.48 4.03
N ARG A 108 2.66 -2.00 2.92
CA ARG A 108 2.64 -0.58 2.56
C ARG A 108 1.77 0.25 3.50
N ASP A 109 0.64 -0.28 3.94
CA ASP A 109 -0.36 0.50 4.67
C ASP A 109 0.19 0.98 6.03
N PRO A 110 0.79 0.11 6.88
CA PRO A 110 1.38 0.52 8.16
C PRO A 110 2.77 1.14 8.07
N LEU A 111 3.44 1.15 6.91
CA LEU A 111 4.79 1.68 6.76
C LEU A 111 4.93 2.65 5.59
N ILE A 112 5.20 3.90 5.92
CA ILE A 112 5.49 4.97 4.96
C ILE A 112 6.96 5.32 5.05
N VAL A 113 7.62 5.53 3.91
CA VAL A 113 9.00 6.04 3.86
C VAL A 113 9.05 7.27 2.97
N VAL A 114 9.45 8.41 3.52
CA VAL A 114 9.66 9.68 2.78
C VAL A 114 11.10 10.14 2.97
N GLY A 115 11.86 10.19 1.88
CA GLY A 115 13.30 10.36 1.93
C GLY A 115 13.95 9.29 2.79
N ASN A 116 14.66 9.70 3.84
CA ASN A 116 15.29 8.81 4.82
C ASN A 116 14.48 8.65 6.12
N HIS A 117 13.17 8.94 6.09
CA HIS A 117 12.29 8.88 7.27
C HIS A 117 11.29 7.73 7.15
N ALA A 118 11.43 6.72 8.01
CA ALA A 118 10.45 5.66 8.19
C ALA A 118 9.36 6.10 9.18
N ILE A 119 8.10 5.91 8.81
CA ILE A 119 6.93 6.39 9.53
C ILE A 119 5.98 5.21 9.73
N GLU A 120 5.71 4.88 10.99
CA GLU A 120 4.62 3.94 11.33
C GLU A 120 3.28 4.67 11.19
N GLY A 121 2.42 4.18 10.29
CA GLY A 121 1.11 4.76 10.01
C GLY A 121 0.11 4.62 11.17
N SER A 122 -0.97 5.39 11.11
CA SER A 122 -2.14 5.25 12.00
C SER A 122 -3.30 4.75 11.14
N LEU A 123 -3.56 3.44 11.20
CA LEU A 123 -4.53 2.78 10.32
C LEU A 123 -5.95 3.00 10.83
N ARG A 124 -6.88 3.32 9.95
CA ARG A 124 -8.25 3.64 10.34
C ARG A 124 -9.04 2.40 10.76
N LEU A 125 -8.77 1.26 10.13
CA LEU A 125 -9.31 -0.03 10.56
C LEU A 125 -8.66 -0.44 11.88
N GLN A 126 -9.48 -0.59 12.91
CA GLN A 126 -9.02 -0.77 14.27
C GLN A 126 -8.24 -2.08 14.41
N CYS A 127 -8.70 -3.15 13.76
CA CYS A 127 -8.03 -4.44 13.79
C CYS A 127 -6.63 -4.40 13.18
N ARG A 128 -6.40 -3.49 12.24
CA ARG A 128 -5.14 -3.35 11.51
C ARG A 128 -4.10 -2.47 12.21
N GLN A 129 -4.48 -1.74 13.25
CA GLN A 129 -3.57 -0.88 14.02
C GLN A 129 -2.33 -1.60 14.58
N ARG A 130 -2.46 -2.90 14.85
CA ARG A 130 -1.39 -3.78 15.35
C ARG A 130 -0.35 -4.20 14.30
N GLU A 131 -0.64 -4.04 13.01
CA GLU A 131 0.25 -4.48 11.93
C GLU A 131 1.64 -3.83 12.01
N ARG A 132 1.71 -2.62 12.61
CA ARG A 132 2.95 -1.91 12.93
C ARG A 132 3.94 -2.76 13.73
N PHE A 133 3.47 -3.62 14.62
CA PHE A 133 4.35 -4.31 15.57
C PHE A 133 5.27 -5.30 14.87
N GLY A 134 4.78 -6.02 13.86
CA GLY A 134 5.64 -6.94 13.10
C GLY A 134 6.67 -6.25 12.21
N LEU A 135 6.51 -4.94 11.96
CA LEU A 135 7.49 -4.15 11.22
C LEU A 135 8.58 -3.56 12.12
N ARG A 136 8.36 -3.55 13.44
CA ARG A 136 9.16 -2.72 14.35
C ARG A 136 10.61 -3.16 14.44
N ALA A 137 10.90 -4.45 14.38
CA ALA A 137 12.28 -4.96 14.34
C ALA A 137 13.03 -4.45 13.09
N ILE A 138 12.37 -4.43 11.94
CA ILE A 138 12.93 -3.88 10.69
C ILE A 138 13.18 -2.39 10.86
N VAL A 139 12.18 -1.62 11.30
CA VAL A 139 12.30 -0.15 11.44
C VAL A 139 13.37 0.24 12.47
N GLN A 140 13.49 -0.49 13.59
CA GLN A 140 14.55 -0.28 14.58
C GLN A 140 15.94 -0.53 14.00
N ARG A 141 16.12 -1.59 13.20
CA ARG A 141 17.38 -1.87 12.49
C ARG A 141 17.72 -0.74 11.51
N LEU A 142 16.73 -0.23 10.78
CA LEU A 142 16.90 0.90 9.86
C LEU A 142 17.26 2.19 10.60
N ALA A 143 16.63 2.45 11.74
CA ALA A 143 16.93 3.59 12.58
C ALA A 143 18.36 3.52 13.14
N ALA A 144 18.80 2.34 13.59
CA ALA A 144 20.19 2.10 14.00
C ALA A 144 21.20 2.30 12.85
N ALA A 145 20.76 2.11 11.60
CA ALA A 145 21.54 2.39 10.40
C ALA A 145 21.44 3.85 9.91
N GLY A 146 20.80 4.74 10.67
CA GLY A 146 20.76 6.18 10.42
C GLY A 146 19.49 6.71 9.76
N MET A 147 18.45 5.89 9.55
CA MET A 147 17.14 6.41 9.15
C MET A 147 16.46 7.14 10.32
N ARG A 148 15.68 8.17 10.02
CA ARG A 148 14.76 8.75 11.02
C ARG A 148 13.57 7.81 11.19
N TRP A 149 13.03 7.76 12.41
CA TRP A 149 11.85 6.95 12.73
C TRP A 149 10.86 7.79 13.53
N SER A 150 9.61 7.80 13.09
CA SER A 150 8.47 8.38 13.81
C SER A 150 7.27 7.45 13.75
N SER A 151 6.34 7.61 14.70
CA SER A 151 5.03 6.99 14.66
C SER A 151 3.97 8.07 14.63
N VAL A 152 3.00 7.92 13.73
CA VAL A 152 1.78 8.74 13.75
C VAL A 152 1.03 8.41 15.06
N PRO A 153 0.51 9.41 15.81
CA PRO A 153 -0.37 9.17 16.94
C PRO A 153 -1.58 8.32 16.52
N LEU A 154 -2.05 7.44 17.41
CA LEU A 154 -3.26 6.67 17.13
C LEU A 154 -4.46 7.60 17.05
N GLY A 155 -5.24 7.48 15.97
CA GLY A 155 -6.55 8.11 15.89
C GLY A 155 -7.52 7.51 16.91
N SER A 156 -8.64 8.19 17.14
CA SER A 156 -9.64 7.75 18.12
C SER A 156 -10.23 6.40 17.70
N PRO A 157 -10.49 5.49 18.66
CA PRO A 157 -11.06 4.18 18.33
C PRO A 157 -12.37 4.28 17.53
N GLY A 158 -13.18 5.32 17.73
CA GLY A 158 -14.40 5.51 16.93
C GLY A 158 -14.16 5.82 15.45
N ALA A 159 -12.91 5.95 15.02
CA ALA A 159 -12.52 6.44 13.70
C ALA A 159 -13.14 7.81 13.36
N VAL A 160 -13.48 8.61 14.37
CA VAL A 160 -14.09 9.93 14.19
C VAL A 160 -13.01 11.01 14.14
N ASP A 161 -12.02 10.92 15.02
CA ASP A 161 -10.97 11.91 15.18
C ASP A 161 -9.62 11.29 14.83
N GLY A 162 -8.92 11.85 13.85
CA GLY A 162 -7.58 11.44 13.47
C GLY A 162 -6.49 11.84 14.48
N PRO A 163 -5.21 11.82 14.09
CA PRO A 163 -4.75 11.63 12.71
C PRO A 163 -4.81 10.17 12.25
N PHE A 164 -5.28 9.95 11.02
CA PHE A 164 -5.13 8.68 10.30
C PHE A 164 -4.26 8.88 9.06
N LEU A 165 -3.31 7.99 8.87
CA LEU A 165 -2.37 8.07 7.75
C LEU A 165 -1.88 6.66 7.40
N GLU A 166 -2.15 6.24 6.17
CA GLU A 166 -1.83 4.91 5.65
C GLU A 166 -1.02 5.01 4.36
N GLY A 167 -0.01 4.16 4.16
CA GLY A 167 0.87 4.24 2.99
C GLY A 167 0.23 3.88 1.66
N GLY A 168 -0.93 3.22 1.64
CA GLY A 168 -1.74 3.05 0.44
C GLY A 168 -2.20 4.40 -0.13
N ASP A 169 -2.46 5.38 0.74
CA ASP A 169 -2.84 6.74 0.34
C ASP A 169 -1.66 7.64 -0.06
N VAL A 170 -0.44 7.26 0.30
CA VAL A 170 0.75 8.10 0.12
C VAL A 170 1.47 7.74 -1.18
N LEU A 171 1.56 8.71 -2.11
CA LEU A 171 2.34 8.60 -3.35
C LEU A 171 3.42 9.68 -3.42
N LEU A 172 4.63 9.29 -3.82
CA LEU A 172 5.78 10.18 -3.89
C LEU A 172 6.13 10.60 -5.33
N ASN A 173 6.23 11.92 -5.53
CA ASN A 173 6.67 12.57 -6.76
C ASN A 173 7.73 13.63 -6.43
N GLY A 174 8.85 13.20 -5.86
CA GLY A 174 9.96 14.04 -5.47
C GLY A 174 9.63 14.89 -4.27
N HIS A 175 9.51 16.19 -4.49
CA HIS A 175 9.14 17.15 -3.46
C HIS A 175 7.63 17.18 -3.20
N GLU A 176 6.80 16.60 -4.08
CA GLU A 176 5.37 16.48 -3.83
C GLU A 176 5.03 15.10 -3.27
N VAL A 177 4.22 15.11 -2.21
CA VAL A 177 3.70 13.91 -1.54
C VAL A 177 2.19 13.97 -1.58
N TYR A 178 1.56 13.11 -2.37
CA TYR A 178 0.11 13.06 -2.45
C TYR A 178 -0.45 12.17 -1.35
N VAL A 179 -1.58 12.59 -0.74
CA VAL A 179 -2.28 11.80 0.28
C VAL A 179 -3.75 11.69 -0.11
N GLY A 180 -4.25 10.47 -0.30
CA GLY A 180 -5.64 10.19 -0.62
C GLY A 180 -6.61 10.58 0.51
N MET A 181 -7.74 11.19 0.12
CA MET A 181 -8.81 11.63 1.02
C MET A 181 -10.13 11.02 0.56
N SER A 182 -10.35 9.75 0.91
CA SER A 182 -11.65 9.10 0.72
C SER A 182 -12.50 9.20 1.98
N GLY A 183 -11.88 9.17 3.16
CA GLY A 183 -12.52 8.92 4.47
C GLY A 183 -12.54 7.44 4.86
N CYS A 184 -11.95 6.54 4.07
CA CYS A 184 -11.79 5.11 4.39
C CYS A 184 -10.50 4.78 5.13
N ALA A 185 -9.45 5.58 4.94
CA ALA A 185 -8.12 5.37 5.49
C ALA A 185 -7.57 6.68 6.04
N SER A 186 -6.79 7.43 5.26
CA SER A 186 -6.18 8.69 5.71
C SER A 186 -7.19 9.85 5.83
N ASP A 187 -6.83 10.85 6.63
CA ASP A 187 -7.58 12.09 6.78
C ASP A 187 -6.71 13.35 6.74
N LEU A 188 -7.35 14.52 6.77
CA LEU A 188 -6.64 15.81 6.73
C LEU A 188 -5.71 15.99 7.92
N ALA A 189 -6.09 15.53 9.12
CA ALA A 189 -5.24 15.59 10.30
C ALA A 189 -3.96 14.76 10.11
N GLY A 190 -4.05 13.58 9.46
CA GLY A 190 -2.89 12.77 9.09
C GLY A 190 -2.01 13.44 8.03
N ALA A 191 -2.58 14.08 7.02
CA ALA A 191 -1.83 14.83 6.02
C ALA A 191 -1.11 16.06 6.63
N ASP A 192 -1.77 16.80 7.51
CA ASP A 192 -1.19 17.94 8.22
C ASP A 192 -0.06 17.49 9.16
N TRP A 193 -0.26 16.37 9.86
CA TRP A 193 0.78 15.75 10.68
C TRP A 193 2.00 15.34 9.84
N LEU A 194 1.76 14.73 8.67
CA LEU A 194 2.83 14.37 7.74
C LEU A 194 3.58 15.61 7.27
N GLN A 195 2.87 16.68 6.88
CA GLN A 195 3.47 17.93 6.42
C GLN A 195 4.36 18.56 7.51
N ALA A 196 3.91 18.57 8.76
CA ALA A 196 4.68 19.07 9.89
C ALA A 196 5.96 18.24 10.11
N LEU A 197 5.88 16.92 9.93
CA LEU A 197 7.02 16.01 10.12
C LEU A 197 8.10 16.14 9.02
N VAL A 198 7.66 16.20 7.75
CA VAL A 198 8.58 16.22 6.60
C VAL A 198 9.17 17.61 6.35
N GLY A 199 8.54 18.65 6.91
CA GLY A 199 9.00 20.03 6.84
C GLY A 199 8.91 20.62 5.43
N PRO A 200 9.54 21.78 5.19
CA PRO A 200 9.40 22.52 3.93
C PRO A 200 10.10 21.89 2.72
N ALA A 201 10.88 20.83 2.93
CA ALA A 201 11.55 20.09 1.85
C ALA A 201 10.55 19.29 1.01
N TYR A 202 9.36 19.02 1.53
CA TYR A 202 8.27 18.37 0.83
C TYR A 202 6.99 19.18 0.98
N ARG A 203 6.13 19.06 -0.02
CA ARG A 203 4.78 19.59 -0.05
C ARG A 203 3.80 18.42 -0.05
N VAL A 204 3.07 18.28 1.04
CA VAL A 204 1.99 17.31 1.17
C VAL A 204 0.72 17.89 0.54
N ILE A 205 0.11 17.14 -0.37
CA ILE A 205 -1.03 17.58 -1.17
C ILE A 205 -2.16 16.55 -1.00
N PRO A 206 -3.23 16.90 -0.28
CA PRO A 206 -4.43 16.08 -0.20
C PRO A 206 -5.08 15.89 -1.58
N VAL A 207 -5.54 14.68 -1.87
CA VAL A 207 -6.22 14.31 -3.12
C VAL A 207 -7.60 13.75 -2.81
N ALA A 208 -8.66 14.46 -3.21
CA ALA A 208 -10.03 14.05 -2.94
C ALA A 208 -10.44 12.80 -3.75
N LEU A 209 -10.91 11.77 -3.05
CA LEU A 209 -11.32 10.49 -3.62
C LEU A 209 -12.81 10.22 -3.36
N ARG A 210 -13.42 9.41 -4.23
CA ARG A 210 -14.77 8.89 -3.96
C ARG A 210 -14.79 8.10 -2.65
N SER A 211 -15.92 8.14 -1.95
CA SER A 211 -16.06 7.55 -0.61
C SER A 211 -15.87 6.04 -0.59
N ASN A 212 -16.09 5.32 -1.68
CA ASN A 212 -15.90 3.87 -1.77
C ASN A 212 -14.48 3.46 -2.20
N VAL A 213 -13.54 4.39 -2.31
CA VAL A 213 -12.14 4.10 -2.64
C VAL A 213 -11.38 3.95 -1.33
N LEU A 214 -10.74 2.80 -1.08
CA LEU A 214 -9.96 2.61 0.14
C LEU A 214 -8.77 3.57 0.18
N HIS A 215 -7.88 3.43 -0.81
CA HIS A 215 -6.61 4.15 -0.87
C HIS A 215 -6.39 4.88 -2.21
N LEU A 216 -5.53 5.89 -2.23
CA LEU A 216 -5.12 6.59 -3.46
C LEU A 216 -4.57 5.64 -4.54
N ASP A 217 -3.84 4.60 -4.15
CA ASP A 217 -3.29 3.61 -5.08
C ASP A 217 -4.31 2.62 -5.68
N TRP A 218 -5.61 2.84 -5.42
CA TRP A 218 -6.74 2.24 -6.14
C TRP A 218 -7.27 3.13 -7.26
N ALA A 219 -6.81 4.38 -7.32
CA ALA A 219 -7.25 5.38 -8.29
C ALA A 219 -6.10 5.89 -9.16
N LEU A 220 -4.87 5.89 -8.64
CA LEU A 220 -3.70 6.49 -9.28
C LEU A 220 -2.44 5.70 -8.96
N THR A 221 -1.60 5.46 -9.97
CA THR A 221 -0.23 4.97 -9.78
C THR A 221 0.72 5.66 -10.73
N LEU A 222 1.88 6.07 -10.22
CA LEU A 222 2.92 6.74 -10.99
C LEU A 222 3.93 5.70 -11.47
N VAL A 223 4.13 5.59 -12.79
CA VAL A 223 4.95 4.53 -13.39
C VAL A 223 6.39 4.97 -13.58
N ARG A 224 6.56 6.19 -14.12
CA ARG A 224 7.84 6.87 -14.35
C ARG A 224 7.58 8.38 -14.52
N PRO A 225 8.60 9.25 -14.59
CA PRO A 225 8.38 10.67 -14.87
C PRO A 225 7.58 10.84 -16.16
N GLY A 226 6.44 11.51 -16.08
CA GLY A 226 5.59 11.77 -17.24
C GLY A 226 4.64 10.65 -17.65
N LEU A 227 4.53 9.54 -16.90
CA LEU A 227 3.58 8.45 -17.18
C LEU A 227 2.89 7.94 -15.91
N LEU A 228 1.56 7.87 -15.96
CA LEU A 228 0.73 7.34 -14.87
C LEU A 228 -0.41 6.44 -15.38
N LEU A 229 -0.92 5.61 -14.48
CA LEU A 229 -2.21 4.92 -14.62
C LEU A 229 -3.21 5.61 -13.71
N HIS A 230 -4.43 5.86 -14.17
CA HIS A 230 -5.47 6.33 -13.27
C HIS A 230 -6.89 6.00 -13.74
N CYS A 231 -7.82 6.00 -12.78
CA CYS A 231 -9.26 6.00 -13.02
C CYS A 231 -9.83 7.39 -12.68
N PRO A 232 -10.15 8.23 -13.68
CA PRO A 232 -10.69 9.58 -13.46
C PRO A 232 -11.92 9.62 -12.55
N GLU A 233 -12.80 8.63 -12.65
CA GLU A 233 -14.08 8.57 -11.95
C GLU A 233 -13.92 8.43 -10.42
N LYS A 234 -12.77 7.88 -9.99
CA LYS A 234 -12.40 7.72 -8.57
C LYS A 234 -11.82 9.00 -7.95
N LEU A 235 -11.39 9.98 -8.76
CA LEU A 235 -10.81 11.25 -8.33
C LEU A 235 -11.87 12.36 -8.40
N ILE A 236 -12.18 13.01 -7.29
CA ILE A 236 -13.24 14.04 -7.25
C ILE A 236 -12.81 15.30 -8.01
N ASP A 237 -11.58 15.77 -7.75
CA ASP A 237 -11.03 17.01 -8.34
C ASP A 237 -10.13 16.72 -9.57
N GLY A 238 -10.09 15.47 -10.01
CA GLY A 238 -9.15 14.98 -11.02
C GLY A 238 -7.71 14.88 -10.50
N LEU A 239 -6.75 14.91 -11.42
CA LEU A 239 -5.33 14.77 -11.09
C LEU A 239 -4.76 16.06 -10.43
N PRO A 240 -3.82 15.91 -9.47
CA PRO A 240 -2.96 17.00 -9.02
C PRO A 240 -2.32 17.75 -10.19
N MET A 241 -2.14 19.06 -10.03
CA MET A 241 -1.74 19.96 -11.13
C MET A 241 -0.48 19.50 -11.88
N SER A 242 0.55 19.08 -11.16
CA SER A 242 1.85 18.60 -11.68
C SER A 242 1.74 17.31 -12.49
N LEU A 243 0.68 16.52 -12.29
CA LEU A 243 0.43 15.25 -12.99
C LEU A 243 -0.47 15.42 -14.23
N ARG A 244 -1.15 16.56 -14.38
CA ARG A 244 -2.14 16.78 -15.45
C ARG A 244 -1.54 16.70 -16.85
N ALA A 245 -0.28 17.08 -17.03
CA ALA A 245 0.41 17.07 -18.32
C ALA A 245 1.01 15.70 -18.70
N TRP A 246 1.05 14.74 -17.77
CA TRP A 246 1.67 13.43 -18.00
C TRP A 246 0.88 12.61 -19.02
N ASP A 247 1.53 11.68 -19.71
CA ASP A 247 0.85 10.63 -20.45
C ASP A 247 0.08 9.72 -19.48
N LYS A 248 -1.06 9.21 -19.93
CA LYS A 248 -2.05 8.53 -19.07
C LYS A 248 -2.49 7.25 -19.73
N VAL A 249 -2.41 6.15 -18.98
CA VAL A 249 -3.23 4.97 -19.22
C VAL A 249 -4.49 5.15 -18.39
N VAL A 250 -5.61 5.37 -19.08
CA VAL A 250 -6.91 5.57 -18.43
C VAL A 250 -7.56 4.21 -18.17
N LEU A 251 -8.04 4.00 -16.95
CA LEU A 251 -8.78 2.83 -16.52
C LEU A 251 -10.25 3.18 -16.35
N SER A 252 -11.11 2.23 -16.71
CA SER A 252 -12.53 2.27 -16.36
C SER A 252 -12.73 1.95 -14.87
N PRO A 253 -13.89 2.30 -14.28
CA PRO A 253 -14.24 1.91 -12.92
C PRO A 253 -14.12 0.41 -12.66
N ALA A 254 -14.59 -0.43 -13.59
CA ALA A 254 -14.54 -1.89 -13.46
C ALA A 254 -13.11 -2.43 -13.38
N GLU A 255 -12.18 -1.87 -14.16
CA GLU A 255 -10.77 -2.25 -14.09
C GLU A 255 -10.13 -1.79 -12.77
N ALA A 256 -10.49 -0.59 -12.30
CA ALA A 256 -10.01 -0.07 -11.04
C ALA A 256 -10.59 -0.80 -9.81
N GLU A 257 -11.77 -1.40 -9.91
CA GLU A 257 -12.34 -2.33 -8.91
C GLU A 257 -11.53 -3.63 -8.82
N GLN A 258 -10.98 -4.09 -9.94
CA GLN A 258 -10.04 -5.22 -9.99
C GLN A 258 -8.60 -4.83 -9.63
N LEU A 259 -8.37 -3.64 -9.05
CA LEU A 259 -7.05 -3.11 -8.67
C LEU A 259 -6.02 -3.11 -9.82
N GLN A 260 -6.47 -2.99 -11.06
CA GLN A 260 -5.57 -3.01 -12.23
C GLN A 260 -4.62 -1.81 -12.33
N VAL A 261 -4.89 -0.74 -11.58
CA VAL A 261 -3.99 0.42 -11.44
C VAL A 261 -2.82 0.12 -10.50
N ASN A 262 -2.96 -0.85 -9.58
CA ASN A 262 -2.04 -1.12 -8.46
C ASN A 262 -0.83 -1.94 -8.91
N ILE A 263 -0.02 -1.36 -9.80
CA ILE A 263 1.22 -1.95 -10.32
C ILE A 263 2.41 -1.55 -9.45
N LEU A 264 3.47 -2.36 -9.46
CA LEU A 264 4.70 -2.08 -8.72
C LEU A 264 5.83 -1.70 -9.69
N ALA A 265 6.17 -0.41 -9.76
CA ALA A 265 7.36 0.03 -10.49
C ALA A 265 8.63 -0.45 -9.78
N LEU A 266 9.47 -1.18 -10.51
CA LEU A 266 10.81 -1.59 -10.07
C LEU A 266 11.83 -0.51 -10.37
N ASP A 267 11.69 0.14 -11.52
CA ASP A 267 12.45 1.31 -11.96
C ASP A 267 11.65 2.05 -13.06
N GLU A 268 12.25 3.06 -13.69
CA GLU A 268 11.58 3.87 -14.73
C GLU A 268 11.18 3.11 -15.99
N ASN A 269 11.73 1.91 -16.21
CA ASN A 269 11.50 1.12 -17.41
C ASN A 269 10.84 -0.23 -17.12
N ARG A 270 10.74 -0.64 -15.86
CA ARG A 270 10.29 -1.99 -15.48
C ARG A 270 9.22 -1.95 -14.39
N ALA A 271 8.14 -2.69 -14.59
CA ALA A 271 7.06 -2.80 -13.62
C ALA A 271 6.51 -4.22 -13.49
N VAL A 272 6.20 -4.62 -12.27
CA VAL A 272 5.42 -5.83 -11.98
C VAL A 272 3.94 -5.49 -12.10
N VAL A 273 3.20 -6.32 -12.82
CA VAL A 273 1.77 -6.13 -13.14
C VAL A 273 1.03 -7.42 -12.87
N GLU A 274 -0.23 -7.35 -12.43
CA GLU A 274 -1.07 -8.54 -12.26
C GLU A 274 -1.18 -9.29 -13.60
N ALA A 275 -0.99 -10.62 -13.57
CA ALA A 275 -0.82 -11.43 -14.78
C ALA A 275 -2.05 -11.50 -15.69
N GLY A 276 -3.26 -11.46 -15.14
CA GLY A 276 -4.51 -11.41 -15.88
C GLY A 276 -4.82 -10.04 -16.51
N ASN A 277 -4.02 -9.01 -16.24
CA ASN A 277 -4.27 -7.65 -16.69
C ASN A 277 -3.69 -7.34 -18.09
N GLU A 278 -4.16 -8.09 -19.11
CA GLU A 278 -3.59 -8.07 -20.46
C GLU A 278 -3.59 -6.69 -21.12
N ARG A 279 -4.67 -5.91 -20.93
CA ARG A 279 -4.78 -4.57 -21.53
C ARG A 279 -3.76 -3.61 -20.95
N ILE A 280 -3.61 -3.56 -19.63
CA ILE A 280 -2.63 -2.68 -18.99
C ILE A 280 -1.21 -3.11 -19.33
N ILE A 281 -0.96 -4.42 -19.38
CA ILE A 281 0.31 -4.97 -19.88
C ILE A 281 0.61 -4.45 -21.30
N ALA A 282 -0.35 -4.52 -22.21
CA ALA A 282 -0.18 -4.04 -23.59
C ALA A 282 0.05 -2.51 -23.65
N GLU A 283 -0.70 -1.73 -22.88
CA GLU A 283 -0.60 -0.27 -22.81
C GLU A 283 0.76 0.20 -22.25
N LEU A 284 1.30 -0.50 -21.26
CA LEU A 284 2.62 -0.25 -20.69
C LEU A 284 3.74 -0.62 -21.67
N ARG A 285 3.64 -1.79 -22.31
CA ARG A 285 4.62 -2.23 -23.34
C ARG A 285 4.66 -1.28 -24.54
N ARG A 286 3.51 -0.78 -25.00
CA ARG A 286 3.40 0.25 -26.05
C ARG A 286 4.16 1.53 -25.68
N ARG A 287 4.30 1.82 -24.40
CA ARG A 287 5.05 2.96 -23.84
C ARG A 287 6.48 2.61 -23.43
N ARG A 288 6.97 1.44 -23.85
CA ARG A 288 8.32 0.94 -23.57
C ARG A 288 8.59 0.71 -22.08
N ILE A 289 7.56 0.28 -21.35
CA ILE A 289 7.72 -0.31 -20.02
C ILE A 289 7.78 -1.83 -20.19
N GLU A 290 8.88 -2.43 -19.76
CA GLU A 290 8.99 -3.88 -19.60
C GLU A 290 8.07 -4.30 -18.46
N THR A 291 7.08 -5.13 -18.78
CA THR A 291 6.14 -5.64 -17.79
C THR A 291 6.52 -7.05 -17.38
N ILE A 292 6.50 -7.30 -16.07
CA ILE A 292 6.73 -8.59 -15.44
C ILE A 292 5.38 -9.07 -14.87
N PRO A 293 4.64 -9.93 -15.59
CA PRO A 293 3.35 -10.43 -15.12
C PRO A 293 3.54 -11.35 -13.90
N LEU A 294 2.77 -11.14 -12.84
CA LEU A 294 2.74 -11.98 -11.64
C LEU A 294 1.28 -12.18 -11.18
N PRO A 295 0.79 -13.43 -11.02
CA PRO A 295 -0.54 -13.65 -10.45
C PRO A 295 -0.62 -13.08 -9.03
N PHE A 296 -1.55 -12.15 -8.80
CA PHE A 296 -1.67 -11.43 -7.51
C PHE A 296 -3.09 -10.89 -7.24
N ASP A 297 -4.12 -11.66 -7.60
CA ASP A 297 -5.53 -11.26 -7.46
C ASP A 297 -6.13 -11.57 -6.07
N ALA A 298 -5.53 -12.49 -5.31
CA ALA A 298 -6.13 -13.03 -4.09
C ALA A 298 -6.15 -12.03 -2.92
N ALA A 299 -5.16 -11.13 -2.87
CA ALA A 299 -5.07 -10.08 -1.84
C ALA A 299 -6.18 -9.03 -1.93
N ARG A 300 -6.91 -8.95 -3.06
CA ARG A 300 -7.97 -7.97 -3.32
C ARG A 300 -9.08 -8.00 -2.26
N LEU A 301 -9.42 -9.17 -1.73
CA LEU A 301 -10.42 -9.30 -0.65
C LEU A 301 -10.06 -8.44 0.57
N PHE A 302 -8.77 -8.35 0.87
CA PHE A 302 -8.26 -7.59 2.01
C PHE A 302 -7.90 -6.15 1.66
N GLY A 303 -8.20 -5.74 0.43
CA GLY A 303 -8.09 -4.36 -0.03
C GLY A 303 -6.73 -3.97 -0.59
N GLY A 304 -5.94 -4.91 -1.11
CA GLY A 304 -4.63 -4.58 -1.67
C GLY A 304 -4.22 -5.39 -2.89
N GLY A 305 -3.25 -4.83 -3.62
CA GLY A 305 -2.59 -5.45 -4.78
C GLY A 305 -1.07 -5.48 -4.62
N LEU A 306 -0.34 -5.53 -5.74
CA LEU A 306 1.12 -5.64 -5.77
C LEU A 306 1.82 -4.48 -5.04
N ARG A 307 1.35 -3.24 -5.24
CA ARG A 307 1.93 -2.06 -4.58
C ARG A 307 1.65 -2.07 -3.09
N SER A 308 0.44 -2.43 -2.69
CA SER A 308 0.02 -2.46 -1.28
C SER A 308 0.77 -3.52 -0.47
N ALA A 309 1.14 -4.64 -1.11
CA ALA A 309 1.89 -5.73 -0.49
C ALA A 309 3.40 -5.45 -0.29
N CYS A 310 3.94 -4.39 -0.91
CA CYS A 310 5.37 -4.09 -0.91
C CYS A 310 5.60 -2.65 -0.39
N ALA A 311 6.41 -2.46 0.66
CA ALA A 311 6.81 -1.15 1.18
C ALA A 311 8.31 -0.87 0.89
N PRO A 312 8.67 0.10 0.02
CA PRO A 312 10.02 0.42 -0.34
C PRO A 312 10.68 1.10 0.85
N LEU A 313 11.90 0.65 1.14
CA LEU A 313 12.76 1.20 2.17
C LEU A 313 13.95 1.97 1.56
N SER A 314 14.19 1.80 0.26
CA SER A 314 15.23 2.51 -0.48
C SER A 314 14.96 2.40 -1.98
N ARG A 315 15.06 3.54 -2.69
CA ARG A 315 15.09 3.59 -4.14
C ARG A 315 16.29 4.43 -4.60
N GLU A 316 17.08 3.90 -5.53
CA GLU A 316 18.18 4.61 -6.18
C GLU A 316 17.69 5.43 -7.38
N GLY A 317 18.22 6.64 -7.53
CA GLY A 317 17.98 7.47 -8.70
C GLY A 317 16.63 8.20 -8.70
N ALA A 318 16.58 9.23 -9.54
CA ALA A 318 15.52 10.21 -9.80
C ALA A 318 15.60 11.56 -9.06
N VAL A 319 16.78 12.06 -8.64
CA VAL A 319 16.94 13.53 -8.57
C VAL A 319 17.11 14.03 -10.00
N ALA A 320 16.06 14.63 -10.56
CA ALA A 320 16.23 15.58 -11.66
C ALA A 320 16.69 16.92 -11.07
#